data_AF-A0A3A8J8M6-F1
#
_entry.id   AF-A0A3A8J8M6-F1
#
_cell.length_a   1.000
_cell.length_b   1.000
_cell.length_c   1.000
_cell.angle_alpha   90.00
_cell.angle_beta   90.00
_cell.angle_gamma   90.00
#
_symmetry.space_group_name_H-M   'P 1'
#
loop_
_entity.id
_entity.type
_entity.pdbx_description
1 polymer ?
#
loop_
_entity_poly.entity_id
_entity_poly.type
_entity_poly.pdbx_seq_one_letter_code
_entity_poly.pdbx_strand_id
1 'polypeptide(L)'
;MPATHPSQLGMIVYGPANAGNAGRPLAAVHGMERALPGLRLDWRISDEGKPIPLPQRDAWVADGQTDEPGLPLLCNGDESYPVTISGWEKSSASSPGGQPQFEIHVSLPLATPGIAAIAADVLEAIAEGARAFWGHATPFNAGVEISRQTRHPVRKPGVPPRGLPTLNLPEELRLPEIPQRLGWMNYWSEAAAQAIGFPDSARDSELLSRSRRTATGGWVVQLTEAPLDLDNPAHLAALMRAYERFPEIGGRSTP
;
A
#
# COMPACT_ATOMS: atom_id res chain seq x y z
N MET A 1 7.05 -5.04 5.54
CA MET A 1 6.46 -3.80 6.06
C MET A 1 7.35 -2.67 5.56
N PRO A 2 6.82 -1.71 4.78
CA PRO A 2 7.62 -0.65 4.15
C PRO A 2 8.15 0.38 5.15
N ALA A 3 7.37 0.68 6.20
CA ALA A 3 7.84 1.42 7.36
C ALA A 3 8.57 0.48 8.33
N THR A 4 9.68 0.95 8.89
CA THR A 4 10.51 0.22 9.86
C THR A 4 10.59 0.92 11.21
N HIS A 5 10.09 2.16 11.32
CA HIS A 5 10.13 2.96 12.54
C HIS A 5 8.74 3.51 12.92
N PRO A 6 8.40 3.65 14.22
CA PRO A 6 7.13 4.20 14.70
C PRO A 6 6.76 5.59 14.15
N SER A 7 7.74 6.39 13.76
CA SER A 7 7.54 7.73 13.19
C SER A 7 7.26 7.72 11.67
N GLN A 8 7.03 6.56 11.07
CA GLN A 8 6.83 6.42 9.63
C GLN A 8 5.41 5.98 9.26
N LEU A 9 4.97 6.49 8.11
CA LEU A 9 3.81 6.03 7.37
C LEU A 9 4.28 5.09 6.26
N GLY A 10 3.84 3.84 6.32
CA GLY A 10 4.15 2.85 5.31
C GLY A 10 3.03 2.73 4.28
N MET A 11 3.36 2.67 2.99
CA MET A 11 2.40 2.40 1.92
C MET A 11 2.81 1.19 1.10
N ILE A 12 1.82 0.40 0.68
CA ILE A 12 2.02 -0.70 -0.26
C ILE A 12 0.93 -0.65 -1.30
N VAL A 13 1.30 -0.69 -2.57
CA VAL A 13 0.36 -0.89 -3.69
C VAL A 13 0.67 -2.20 -4.40
N TYR A 14 -0.38 -2.87 -4.86
CA TYR A 14 -0.37 -4.22 -5.38
C TYR A 14 -0.92 -4.18 -6.81
N GLY A 15 -0.09 -4.46 -7.80
CA GLY A 15 -0.45 -4.39 -9.21
C GLY A 15 -0.14 -5.67 -9.99
N PRO A 16 -0.50 -5.71 -11.29
CA PRO A 16 -0.16 -6.85 -12.13
C PRO A 16 1.36 -7.02 -12.20
N ALA A 17 1.84 -8.25 -12.37
CA ALA A 17 3.28 -8.56 -12.54
C ALA A 17 3.98 -7.54 -13.44
N ASN A 18 5.19 -7.12 -13.07
CA ASN A 18 5.91 -6.08 -13.78
C ASN A 18 6.30 -6.53 -15.20
N ALA A 19 6.62 -7.81 -15.37
CA ALA A 19 6.95 -8.46 -16.64
C ALA A 19 8.06 -7.73 -17.42
N GLY A 20 9.03 -7.17 -16.70
CA GLY A 20 10.14 -6.39 -17.27
C GLY A 20 9.75 -4.99 -17.78
N ASN A 21 8.52 -4.51 -17.52
CA ASN A 21 8.09 -3.18 -17.94
C ASN A 21 8.57 -2.09 -16.97
N ALA A 22 9.78 -1.59 -17.16
CA ALA A 22 10.34 -0.50 -16.35
C ALA A 22 9.50 0.80 -16.35
N GLY A 23 8.59 0.98 -17.32
CA GLY A 23 7.74 2.16 -17.41
C GLY A 23 6.78 2.34 -16.23
N ARG A 24 6.29 1.25 -15.63
CA ARG A 24 5.38 1.31 -14.46
C ARG A 24 6.10 1.72 -13.16
N PRO A 25 7.23 1.07 -12.79
CA PRO A 25 8.09 1.54 -11.72
C PRO A 25 8.45 3.03 -11.84
N LEU A 26 8.89 3.47 -13.03
CA LEU A 26 9.23 4.88 -13.27
C LEU A 26 8.02 5.81 -13.16
N ALA A 27 6.87 5.40 -13.68
CA ALA A 27 5.64 6.19 -13.56
C ALA A 27 5.23 6.37 -12.08
N ALA A 28 5.41 5.36 -11.24
CA ALA A 28 5.17 5.47 -9.80
C ALA A 28 6.17 6.43 -9.12
N VAL A 29 7.47 6.35 -9.45
CA VAL A 29 8.50 7.28 -8.95
C VAL A 29 8.17 8.72 -9.33
N HIS A 30 7.94 8.99 -10.62
CA HIS A 30 7.62 10.35 -11.09
C HIS A 30 6.27 10.83 -10.54
N GLY A 31 5.31 9.92 -10.36
CA GLY A 31 4.03 10.23 -9.72
C GLY A 31 4.23 10.74 -8.29
N MET A 32 5.04 10.02 -7.52
CA MET A 32 5.38 10.39 -6.15
C MET A 32 6.10 11.75 -6.07
N GLU A 33 7.08 12.01 -6.94
CA GLU A 33 7.78 13.31 -7.01
C GLU A 33 6.84 14.47 -7.37
N ARG A 34 5.81 14.22 -8.19
CA ARG A 34 4.78 15.24 -8.50
C ARG A 34 3.83 15.45 -7.32
N ALA A 35 3.49 14.38 -6.59
CA ALA A 35 2.57 14.44 -5.45
C ALA A 35 3.18 15.10 -4.22
N LEU A 36 4.50 15.05 -4.05
CA LEU A 36 5.21 15.65 -2.92
C LEU A 36 6.17 16.75 -3.41
N PRO A 37 5.75 18.04 -3.37
CA PRO A 37 6.59 19.14 -3.83
C PRO A 37 7.97 19.17 -3.14
N GLY A 38 9.03 19.28 -3.93
CA GLY A 38 10.41 19.28 -3.45
C GLY A 38 11.02 17.90 -3.23
N LEU A 39 10.24 16.82 -3.36
CA LEU A 39 10.77 15.46 -3.33
C LEU A 39 11.58 15.17 -4.61
N ARG A 40 12.78 14.62 -4.41
CA ARG A 40 13.64 14.09 -5.47
C ARG A 40 14.19 12.74 -5.03
N LEU A 41 13.89 11.69 -5.77
CA LEU A 41 14.30 10.32 -5.45
C LEU A 41 15.61 9.95 -6.17
N ASP A 42 16.58 10.87 -6.13
CA ASP A 42 17.82 10.83 -6.91
C ASP A 42 18.98 10.18 -6.15
N TRP A 43 18.68 9.30 -5.18
CA TRP A 43 19.66 8.60 -4.36
C TRP A 43 19.32 7.12 -4.25
N ARG A 44 20.36 6.29 -4.12
CA ARG A 44 20.26 4.88 -3.70
C ARG A 44 20.90 4.70 -2.33
N ILE A 45 20.65 3.57 -1.70
CA ILE A 45 21.36 3.16 -0.48
C ILE A 45 22.51 2.21 -0.84
N SER A 46 23.69 2.44 -0.25
CA SER A 46 24.85 1.54 -0.37
C SER A 46 24.68 0.28 0.48
N ASP A 47 25.55 -0.70 0.29
CA ASP A 47 25.53 -1.92 1.12
C ASP A 47 25.82 -1.61 2.61
N GLU A 48 26.56 -0.53 2.88
CA GLU A 48 26.80 0.02 4.21
C GLU A 48 25.67 0.91 4.74
N GLY A 49 24.55 1.03 4.01
CA GLY A 49 23.38 1.79 4.43
C GLY A 49 23.46 3.29 4.18
N LYS A 50 24.44 3.79 3.41
CA LYS A 50 24.62 5.23 3.17
C LYS A 50 23.95 5.71 1.87
N PRO A 51 23.36 6.91 1.84
CA PRO A 51 22.87 7.50 0.60
C PRO A 51 24.01 7.77 -0.40
N ILE A 52 23.85 7.31 -1.63
CA ILE A 52 24.74 7.60 -2.76
C ILE A 52 23.92 8.30 -3.87
N PRO A 53 24.38 9.45 -4.41
CA PRO A 53 23.69 10.13 -5.49
C PRO A 53 23.57 9.26 -6.73
N LEU A 54 22.45 9.38 -7.43
CA LEU A 54 22.10 8.61 -8.62
C LEU A 54 21.66 9.56 -9.76
N PRO A 55 22.60 10.27 -10.41
CA PRO A 55 22.30 11.33 -11.38
C PRO A 55 21.59 10.86 -12.66
N GLN A 56 21.66 9.57 -12.99
CA GLN A 56 20.96 8.95 -14.13
C GLN A 56 19.93 7.91 -13.65
N ARG A 57 19.21 8.22 -12.57
CA ARG A 57 18.23 7.32 -11.92
C ARG A 57 17.29 6.63 -12.91
N ASP A 58 16.69 7.37 -13.85
CA ASP A 58 15.70 6.77 -14.76
C ASP A 58 16.33 5.69 -15.65
N ALA A 59 17.53 5.94 -16.18
CA ALA A 59 18.26 4.95 -16.97
C ALA A 59 18.66 3.76 -16.11
N TRP A 60 19.15 4.01 -14.89
CA TRP A 60 19.53 2.95 -13.96
C TRP A 60 18.35 2.06 -13.54
N VAL A 61 17.15 2.63 -13.33
CA VAL A 61 15.93 1.86 -13.07
C VAL A 61 15.48 1.11 -14.32
N ALA A 62 15.62 1.70 -15.50
CA ALA A 62 15.22 1.08 -16.77
C ALA A 62 16.11 -0.10 -17.18
N ASP A 63 17.41 0.00 -16.93
CA ASP A 63 18.38 -1.07 -17.18
C ASP A 63 18.10 -2.31 -16.29
N GLY A 64 17.43 -2.08 -15.15
CA GLY A 64 17.02 -3.13 -14.23
C GLY A 64 18.18 -3.79 -13.50
N GLN A 65 17.87 -4.58 -12.47
CA GLN A 65 18.83 -5.51 -11.88
C GLN A 65 18.59 -6.89 -12.49
N THR A 66 19.63 -7.51 -13.03
CA THR A 66 19.56 -8.84 -13.66
C THR A 66 19.12 -9.94 -12.69
N ASP A 67 19.36 -9.76 -11.39
CA ASP A 67 19.12 -10.78 -10.38
C ASP A 67 17.79 -10.63 -9.63
N GLU A 68 17.22 -9.42 -9.58
CA GLU A 68 15.93 -9.13 -8.92
C GLU A 68 15.06 -8.20 -9.79
N PRO A 69 14.10 -8.75 -10.56
CA PRO A 69 13.19 -7.92 -11.35
C PRO A 69 12.30 -7.08 -10.43
N GLY A 70 12.41 -5.74 -10.56
CA GLY A 70 11.64 -4.82 -9.74
C GLY A 70 12.06 -3.37 -9.81
N LEU A 71 11.63 -2.59 -8.83
CA LEU A 71 12.06 -1.21 -8.58
C LEU A 71 13.11 -1.24 -7.47
N PRO A 72 14.39 -0.96 -7.76
CA PRO A 72 15.40 -0.88 -6.73
C PRO A 72 15.06 0.20 -5.69
N LEU A 73 15.64 0.09 -4.49
CA LEU A 73 15.42 1.07 -3.43
C LEU A 73 15.98 2.45 -3.83
N LEU A 74 15.10 3.42 -3.96
CA LEU A 74 15.40 4.83 -4.13
C LEU A 74 15.04 5.61 -2.87
N CYS A 75 15.79 6.68 -2.60
CA CYS A 75 15.52 7.59 -1.50
C CYS A 75 15.79 9.06 -1.85
N ASN A 76 15.41 9.96 -0.95
CA ASN A 76 15.62 11.39 -1.08
C ASN A 76 17.00 11.90 -0.61
N GLY A 77 17.85 11.01 -0.07
CA GLY A 77 19.16 11.37 0.48
C GLY A 77 19.12 12.14 1.81
N ASP A 78 17.93 12.38 2.38
CA ASP A 78 17.78 13.00 3.70
C ASP A 78 17.67 11.91 4.77
N GLU A 79 18.69 11.79 5.62
CA GLU A 79 18.71 10.82 6.71
C GLU A 79 17.82 11.20 7.89
N SER A 80 17.48 12.49 8.05
CA SER A 80 16.62 12.97 9.13
C SER A 80 15.13 12.77 8.81
N TYR A 81 14.77 12.93 7.55
CA TYR A 81 13.41 12.74 7.04
C TYR A 81 13.41 11.80 5.83
N PRO A 82 13.75 10.52 6.03
CA PRO A 82 13.91 9.58 4.93
C PRO A 82 12.58 9.33 4.25
N VAL A 83 12.59 9.52 2.94
CA VAL A 83 11.53 9.10 2.02
C VAL A 83 12.09 8.03 1.11
N THR A 84 11.41 6.89 1.01
CA THR A 84 11.88 5.75 0.22
C THR A 84 10.79 5.18 -0.67
N ILE A 85 11.21 4.59 -1.80
CA ILE A 85 10.38 3.76 -2.66
C ILE A 85 11.20 2.55 -3.15
N SER A 86 10.59 1.38 -3.14
CA SER A 86 11.14 0.16 -3.73
C SER A 86 10.00 -0.74 -4.22
N GLY A 87 10.31 -1.80 -4.96
CA GLY A 87 9.29 -2.75 -5.38
C GLY A 87 9.86 -4.03 -5.98
N TRP A 88 9.11 -5.10 -5.88
CA TRP A 88 9.52 -6.43 -6.33
C TRP A 88 8.31 -7.26 -6.76
N GLU A 89 8.57 -8.28 -7.55
CA GLU A 89 7.56 -9.26 -7.92
C GLU A 89 7.42 -10.36 -6.87
N LYS A 90 6.18 -10.73 -6.57
CA LYS A 90 5.82 -11.96 -5.87
C LYS A 90 5.42 -13.03 -6.86
N SER A 91 5.84 -14.26 -6.57
CA SER A 91 5.49 -15.44 -7.35
C SER A 91 3.98 -15.72 -7.30
N SER A 92 3.49 -16.41 -8.32
CA SER A 92 2.11 -16.91 -8.40
C SER A 92 1.72 -17.78 -7.19
N ALA A 93 2.65 -18.59 -6.67
CA ALA A 93 2.41 -19.49 -5.54
C ALA A 93 2.15 -18.76 -4.20
N SER A 94 2.46 -17.46 -4.11
CA SER A 94 2.32 -16.64 -2.90
C SER A 94 1.39 -15.45 -3.10
N SER A 95 0.60 -15.46 -4.17
CA SER A 95 -0.19 -14.33 -4.63
C SER A 95 -1.64 -14.75 -4.98
N PRO A 96 -2.62 -13.83 -4.87
CA PRO A 96 -4.01 -14.15 -5.16
C PRO A 96 -4.23 -14.69 -6.58
N GLY A 97 -5.20 -15.59 -6.72
CA GLY A 97 -5.61 -16.16 -8.02
C GLY A 97 -4.52 -16.97 -8.73
N GLY A 98 -3.42 -17.31 -8.05
CA GLY A 98 -2.28 -17.97 -8.67
C GLY A 98 -1.56 -17.10 -9.72
N GLN A 99 -1.68 -15.78 -9.61
CA GLN A 99 -1.07 -14.84 -10.56
C GLN A 99 0.10 -14.09 -9.92
N PRO A 100 1.22 -13.90 -10.64
CA PRO A 100 2.32 -13.07 -10.12
C PRO A 100 1.85 -11.62 -9.92
N GLN A 101 2.34 -10.98 -8.87
CA GLN A 101 1.93 -9.64 -8.44
C GLN A 101 3.15 -8.76 -8.23
N PHE A 102 3.12 -7.52 -8.72
CA PHE A 102 4.16 -6.54 -8.44
C PHE A 102 3.74 -5.67 -7.26
N GLU A 103 4.59 -5.56 -6.25
CA GLU A 103 4.33 -4.70 -5.09
C GLU A 103 5.30 -3.52 -5.08
N ILE A 104 4.78 -2.31 -4.84
CA ILE A 104 5.59 -1.13 -4.56
C ILE A 104 5.39 -0.71 -3.12
N HIS A 105 6.49 -0.47 -2.45
CA HIS A 105 6.62 -0.17 -1.03
C HIS A 105 7.17 1.25 -0.89
N VAL A 106 6.46 2.10 -0.14
CA VAL A 106 6.84 3.49 0.12
C VAL A 106 6.88 3.75 1.62
N SER A 107 7.87 4.52 2.06
CA SER A 107 7.95 5.04 3.44
C SER A 107 8.03 6.56 3.43
N LEU A 108 7.20 7.21 4.26
CA LEU A 108 7.17 8.65 4.48
C LEU A 108 7.28 8.99 5.98
N PRO A 109 7.84 10.15 6.35
CA PRO A 109 7.73 10.67 7.70
C PRO A 109 6.27 10.95 8.10
N LEU A 110 5.82 10.36 9.21
CA LEU A 110 4.45 10.50 9.71
C LEU A 110 4.18 11.90 10.28
N ALA A 111 5.19 12.52 10.90
CA ALA A 111 5.09 13.83 11.58
C ALA A 111 5.11 15.02 10.61
N THR A 112 4.58 14.84 9.39
CA THR A 112 4.53 15.89 8.35
C THR A 112 3.24 16.70 8.50
N PRO A 113 3.28 18.04 8.57
CA PRO A 113 2.06 18.85 8.52
C PRO A 113 1.24 18.54 7.26
N GLY A 114 -0.07 18.34 7.41
CA GLY A 114 -0.94 17.96 6.28
C GLY A 114 -0.74 16.53 5.78
N ILE A 115 -0.19 15.63 6.61
CA ILE A 115 0.10 14.23 6.23
C ILE A 115 -1.08 13.49 5.59
N ALA A 116 -2.33 13.79 5.96
CA ALA A 116 -3.48 13.14 5.34
C ALA A 116 -3.59 13.44 3.84
N ALA A 117 -3.51 14.72 3.43
CA ALA A 117 -3.57 15.10 2.02
C ALA A 117 -2.37 14.52 1.25
N ILE A 118 -1.17 14.66 1.82
CA ILE A 118 0.06 14.11 1.23
C ILE A 118 -0.04 12.59 1.06
N ALA A 119 -0.53 11.87 2.06
CA ALA A 119 -0.67 10.43 2.00
C ALA A 119 -1.67 10.00 0.91
N ALA A 120 -2.79 10.72 0.77
CA ALA A 120 -3.76 10.46 -0.28
C ALA A 120 -3.19 10.71 -1.68
N ASP A 121 -2.46 11.82 -1.86
CA ASP A 121 -1.83 12.19 -3.14
C ASP A 121 -0.72 11.23 -3.53
N VAL A 122 0.16 10.87 -2.59
CA VAL A 122 1.22 9.90 -2.85
C VAL A 122 0.64 8.51 -3.12
N LEU A 123 -0.32 8.05 -2.32
CA LEU A 123 -0.94 6.73 -2.50
C LEU A 123 -1.65 6.63 -3.87
N GLU A 124 -2.37 7.67 -4.28
CA GLU A 124 -2.95 7.73 -5.62
C GLU A 124 -1.87 7.70 -6.70
N ALA A 125 -0.88 8.57 -6.60
CA ALA A 125 0.11 8.71 -7.66
C ALA A 125 0.92 7.43 -7.90
N ILE A 126 1.32 6.73 -6.83
CA ILE A 126 2.04 5.45 -6.96
C ILE A 126 1.11 4.33 -7.43
N ALA A 127 -0.15 4.32 -6.99
CA ALA A 127 -1.10 3.30 -7.40
C ALA A 127 -1.45 3.42 -8.89
N GLU A 128 -1.75 4.64 -9.35
CA GLU A 128 -2.07 4.93 -10.76
C GLU A 128 -0.85 4.70 -11.66
N GLY A 129 0.34 5.13 -11.23
CA GLY A 129 1.59 4.89 -11.95
C GLY A 129 1.90 3.40 -12.10
N ALA A 130 1.67 2.62 -11.05
CA ALA A 130 1.86 1.17 -11.05
C ALA A 130 0.73 0.39 -11.74
N ARG A 131 -0.40 1.05 -12.04
CA ARG A 131 -1.68 0.41 -12.41
C ARG A 131 -2.09 -0.65 -11.39
N ALA A 132 -2.01 -0.27 -10.11
CA ALA A 132 -2.31 -1.14 -9.01
C ALA A 132 -3.79 -1.56 -9.01
N PHE A 133 -4.05 -2.78 -8.57
CA PHE A 133 -5.39 -3.25 -8.25
C PHE A 133 -5.91 -2.56 -7.00
N TRP A 134 -5.08 -2.49 -5.96
CA TRP A 134 -5.39 -1.86 -4.69
C TRP A 134 -4.09 -1.49 -3.95
N GLY A 135 -4.22 -0.71 -2.88
CA GLY A 135 -3.12 -0.40 -1.99
C GLY A 135 -3.58 0.25 -0.70
N HIS A 136 -2.65 0.53 0.19
CA HIS A 136 -2.96 1.17 1.46
C HIS A 136 -1.79 2.01 1.97
N ALA A 137 -2.11 3.00 2.81
CA ALA A 137 -1.17 3.72 3.65
C ALA A 137 -1.53 3.50 5.12
N THR A 138 -0.57 3.14 5.97
CA THR A 138 -0.81 2.81 7.38
C THR A 138 0.38 3.22 8.25
N PRO A 139 0.16 3.91 9.39
CA PRO A 139 1.21 4.16 10.37
C PRO A 139 1.85 2.86 10.86
N PHE A 140 3.15 2.86 11.12
CA PHE A 140 3.92 1.66 11.45
C PHE A 140 3.26 0.78 12.53
N ASN A 141 2.92 1.36 13.68
CA ASN A 141 2.36 0.61 14.82
C ASN A 141 1.02 -0.07 14.45
N ALA A 142 0.12 0.64 13.78
CA ALA A 142 -1.14 0.07 13.30
C ALA A 142 -0.88 -1.01 12.24
N GLY A 143 0.11 -0.82 11.35
CA GLY A 143 0.50 -1.81 10.35
C GLY A 143 1.04 -3.11 10.96
N VAL A 144 1.80 -3.03 12.05
CA VAL A 144 2.27 -4.22 12.80
C VAL A 144 1.07 -5.04 13.30
N GLU A 145 0.10 -4.39 13.94
CA GLU A 145 -1.11 -5.05 14.44
C GLU A 145 -1.98 -5.62 13.30
N ILE A 146 -2.19 -4.86 12.22
CA ILE A 146 -2.95 -5.32 11.04
C ILE A 146 -2.27 -6.52 10.37
N SER A 147 -0.95 -6.55 10.29
CA SER A 147 -0.21 -7.71 9.75
C SER A 147 -0.42 -9.00 10.56
N ARG A 148 -0.82 -8.86 11.82
CA ARG A 148 -1.22 -9.96 12.70
C ARG A 148 -2.66 -10.37 12.49
N GLN A 149 -3.42 -9.86 11.52
CA GLN A 149 -4.72 -10.43 11.15
C GLN A 149 -4.59 -11.63 10.22
N THR A 150 -3.56 -11.66 9.37
CA THR A 150 -3.30 -12.79 8.48
C THR A 150 -2.93 -14.02 9.32
N ARG A 151 -3.72 -15.08 9.21
CA ARG A 151 -3.56 -16.35 9.94
C ARG A 151 -3.84 -17.52 9.00
N HIS A 152 -3.30 -18.67 9.38
CA HIS A 152 -3.59 -19.94 8.73
C HIS A 152 -3.64 -21.02 9.81
N PRO A 153 -4.66 -21.90 9.86
CA PRO A 153 -4.84 -22.87 10.94
C PRO A 153 -3.59 -23.72 11.24
N VAL A 154 -2.87 -24.13 10.20
CA VAL A 154 -1.61 -24.89 10.29
C VAL A 154 -0.35 -24.02 10.28
N ARG A 155 -0.15 -23.19 9.23
CA ARG A 155 1.10 -22.45 8.98
C ARG A 155 1.33 -21.24 9.89
N LYS A 156 0.25 -20.63 10.39
CA LYS A 156 0.31 -19.42 11.22
C LYS A 156 -0.89 -19.40 12.18
N PRO A 157 -0.93 -20.32 13.16
CA PRO A 157 -2.05 -20.44 14.09
C PRO A 157 -2.13 -19.24 15.03
N GLY A 158 -3.28 -19.09 15.69
CA GLY A 158 -3.53 -18.08 16.71
C GLY A 158 -4.63 -17.10 16.34
N VAL A 159 -4.98 -16.24 17.29
CA VAL A 159 -6.06 -15.26 17.15
C VAL A 159 -5.46 -13.90 16.76
N PRO A 160 -6.10 -13.12 15.88
CA PRO A 160 -5.74 -11.73 15.66
C PRO A 160 -5.88 -10.89 16.94
N PRO A 161 -5.07 -9.84 17.11
CA PRO A 161 -5.17 -8.96 18.26
C PRO A 161 -6.46 -8.12 18.23
N ARG A 162 -6.88 -7.63 19.40
CA ARG A 162 -7.92 -6.59 19.56
C ARG A 162 -9.30 -6.93 18.94
N GLY A 163 -9.62 -8.21 18.79
CA GLY A 163 -10.88 -8.65 18.19
C GLY A 163 -10.98 -8.36 16.69
N LEU A 164 -9.86 -8.01 16.04
CA LEU A 164 -9.81 -7.85 14.59
C LEU A 164 -10.13 -9.18 13.89
N PRO A 165 -10.73 -9.15 12.69
CA PRO A 165 -11.07 -10.37 11.99
C PRO A 165 -9.81 -11.09 11.48
N THR A 166 -9.90 -12.42 11.40
CA THR A 166 -8.92 -13.26 10.72
C THR A 166 -8.97 -12.99 9.22
N LEU A 167 -7.79 -12.85 8.60
CA LEU A 167 -7.64 -12.73 7.15
C LEU A 167 -6.85 -13.94 6.64
N ASN A 168 -7.19 -14.39 5.44
CA ASN A 168 -6.53 -15.53 4.80
C ASN A 168 -5.13 -15.17 4.30
N LEU A 169 -4.35 -16.18 3.93
CA LEU A 169 -3.08 -15.96 3.23
C LEU A 169 -3.35 -15.38 1.82
N PRO A 170 -2.45 -14.54 1.27
CA PRO A 170 -2.62 -13.99 -0.07
C PRO A 170 -2.89 -15.04 -1.15
N GLU A 171 -2.20 -16.19 -1.11
CA GLU A 171 -2.39 -17.30 -2.06
C GLU A 171 -3.75 -17.99 -1.96
N GLU A 172 -4.52 -17.75 -0.90
CA GLU A 172 -5.88 -18.29 -0.72
C GLU A 172 -6.97 -17.34 -1.23
N LEU A 173 -6.62 -16.11 -1.62
CA LEU A 173 -7.56 -15.17 -2.23
C LEU A 173 -7.79 -15.55 -3.70
N ARG A 174 -9.05 -15.49 -4.13
CA ARG A 174 -9.46 -15.89 -5.50
C ARG A 174 -9.02 -14.89 -6.58
N LEU A 175 -8.98 -13.61 -6.26
CA LEU A 175 -8.76 -12.53 -7.22
C LEU A 175 -7.73 -11.52 -6.68
N PRO A 176 -6.80 -11.02 -7.52
CA PRO A 176 -5.85 -9.99 -7.13
C PRO A 176 -6.51 -8.63 -6.83
N GLU A 177 -7.72 -8.40 -7.34
CA GLU A 177 -8.53 -7.20 -7.08
C GLU A 177 -9.13 -7.17 -5.67
N ILE A 178 -9.22 -8.30 -4.98
CA ILE A 178 -9.72 -8.33 -3.60
C ILE A 178 -8.59 -7.84 -2.67
N PRO A 179 -8.78 -6.72 -1.93
CA PRO A 179 -7.77 -6.24 -0.99
C PRO A 179 -7.46 -7.29 0.08
N GLN A 180 -6.17 -7.49 0.37
CA GLN A 180 -5.75 -8.46 1.39
C GLN A 180 -6.00 -7.94 2.81
N ARG A 181 -6.09 -6.62 2.99
CA ARG A 181 -6.27 -5.93 4.27
C ARG A 181 -6.69 -4.48 4.05
N LEU A 182 -7.14 -3.84 5.12
CA LEU A 182 -7.36 -2.39 5.18
C LEU A 182 -6.17 -1.67 5.83
N GLY A 183 -5.94 -0.42 5.43
CA GLY A 183 -5.05 0.53 6.09
C GLY A 183 -5.77 1.78 6.57
N TRP A 184 -5.01 2.80 6.98
CA TRP A 184 -5.58 4.11 7.32
C TRP A 184 -6.23 4.76 6.09
N MET A 185 -5.49 4.78 4.99
CA MET A 185 -5.99 5.13 3.66
C MET A 185 -5.88 3.93 2.76
N ASN A 186 -6.80 3.83 1.81
CA ASN A 186 -6.91 2.72 0.90
C ASN A 186 -7.07 3.25 -0.51
N TYR A 187 -6.31 2.70 -1.45
CA TYR A 187 -6.56 2.88 -2.86
C TYR A 187 -7.25 1.61 -3.39
N TRP A 188 -8.33 1.78 -4.14
CA TRP A 188 -9.01 0.72 -4.85
C TRP A 188 -9.17 1.12 -6.30
N SER A 189 -8.61 0.35 -7.24
CA SER A 189 -8.96 0.50 -8.65
C SER A 189 -10.48 0.32 -8.85
N GLU A 190 -10.99 0.72 -10.01
CA GLU A 190 -12.41 0.50 -10.34
C GLU A 190 -12.82 -0.97 -10.16
N ALA A 191 -11.99 -1.92 -10.61
CA ALA A 191 -12.23 -3.35 -10.46
C ALA A 191 -12.19 -3.82 -8.99
N ALA A 192 -11.26 -3.31 -8.19
CA ALA A 192 -11.20 -3.63 -6.76
C ALA A 192 -12.40 -3.06 -5.99
N ALA A 193 -12.80 -1.83 -6.29
CA ALA A 193 -13.98 -1.19 -5.71
C ALA A 193 -15.25 -2.00 -6.06
N GLN A 194 -15.40 -2.43 -7.31
CA GLN A 194 -16.49 -3.30 -7.73
C GLN A 194 -16.47 -4.65 -7.00
N ALA A 195 -15.30 -5.28 -6.86
CA ALA A 195 -15.15 -6.58 -6.21
C ALA A 195 -15.58 -6.58 -4.73
N ILE A 196 -15.41 -5.46 -4.03
CA ILE A 196 -15.84 -5.30 -2.63
C ILE A 196 -17.20 -4.61 -2.48
N GLY A 197 -17.85 -4.23 -3.59
CA GLY A 197 -19.13 -3.55 -3.61
C GLY A 197 -19.08 -2.12 -3.05
N PHE A 198 -18.06 -1.35 -3.42
CA PHE A 198 -17.93 0.08 -3.12
C PHE A 198 -18.03 0.94 -4.40
N PRO A 199 -18.72 2.09 -4.37
CA PRO A 199 -19.54 2.60 -3.27
C PRO A 199 -20.98 2.07 -3.30
N ASP A 200 -21.59 2.00 -2.12
CA ASP A 200 -23.02 1.86 -1.90
C ASP A 200 -23.53 3.12 -1.19
N SER A 201 -24.29 3.95 -1.90
CA SER A 201 -24.75 5.25 -1.39
C SER A 201 -25.59 5.16 -0.11
N ALA A 202 -26.26 4.02 0.13
CA ALA A 202 -27.08 3.83 1.32
C ALA A 202 -26.26 3.42 2.55
N ARG A 203 -25.07 2.84 2.36
CA ARG A 203 -24.23 2.31 3.44
C ARG A 203 -22.91 3.06 3.64
N ASP A 204 -22.44 3.78 2.62
CA ASP A 204 -21.07 4.32 2.58
C ASP A 204 -21.01 5.84 2.68
N SER A 205 -22.09 6.52 3.11
CA SER A 205 -22.13 7.99 3.18
C SER A 205 -20.97 8.59 3.99
N GLU A 206 -20.62 7.99 5.13
CA GLU A 206 -19.48 8.41 5.95
C GLU A 206 -18.14 8.20 5.21
N LEU A 207 -17.94 7.03 4.60
CA LEU A 207 -16.71 6.75 3.84
C LEU A 207 -16.60 7.65 2.61
N LEU A 208 -17.69 7.86 1.87
CA LEU A 208 -17.76 8.73 0.70
C LEU A 208 -17.41 10.17 1.03
N SER A 209 -17.79 10.67 2.22
CA SER A 209 -17.41 12.02 2.66
C SER A 209 -15.89 12.21 2.81
N ARG A 210 -15.15 11.12 2.98
CA ARG A 210 -13.68 11.06 3.09
C ARG A 210 -13.04 10.27 1.95
N SER A 211 -13.73 10.18 0.81
CA SER A 211 -13.24 9.49 -0.38
C SER A 211 -13.16 10.45 -1.54
N ARG A 212 -12.21 10.19 -2.45
CA ARG A 212 -12.18 10.84 -3.76
C ARG A 212 -12.05 9.81 -4.86
N ARG A 213 -12.63 10.12 -6.01
CA ARG A 213 -12.48 9.33 -7.23
C ARG A 213 -11.20 9.74 -7.95
N THR A 214 -10.44 8.77 -8.44
CA THR A 214 -9.22 9.02 -9.21
C THR A 214 -9.55 9.24 -10.69
N ALA A 215 -8.57 9.73 -11.45
CA ALA A 215 -8.75 10.00 -12.89
C ALA A 215 -9.04 8.72 -13.71
N THR A 216 -8.60 7.55 -13.26
CA THR A 216 -8.82 6.26 -13.94
C THR A 216 -10.06 5.52 -13.43
N GLY A 217 -10.85 6.16 -12.58
CA GLY A 217 -12.11 5.61 -12.07
C GLY A 217 -11.99 4.84 -10.75
N GLY A 218 -10.78 4.72 -10.20
CA GLY A 218 -10.54 4.19 -8.87
C GLY A 218 -10.95 5.15 -7.74
N TRP A 219 -10.62 4.78 -6.51
CA TRP A 219 -10.96 5.50 -5.29
C TRP A 219 -9.77 5.56 -4.34
N VAL A 220 -9.59 6.72 -3.72
CA VAL A 220 -8.82 6.85 -2.48
C VAL A 220 -9.82 7.05 -1.34
N VAL A 221 -9.73 6.20 -0.32
CA VAL A 221 -10.69 6.11 0.79
C VAL A 221 -9.96 6.21 2.12
N GLN A 222 -10.32 7.20 2.92
CA GLN A 222 -9.75 7.44 4.25
C GLN A 222 -10.70 6.95 5.35
N LEU A 223 -10.19 6.09 6.25
CA LEU A 223 -11.00 5.50 7.34
C LEU A 223 -11.23 6.46 8.52
N THR A 224 -10.23 7.28 8.84
CA THR A 224 -10.24 8.20 10.00
C THR A 224 -9.57 9.52 9.62
N GLU A 225 -9.99 10.65 10.19
CA GLU A 225 -9.39 11.96 9.85
C GLU A 225 -7.91 12.06 10.25
N ALA A 226 -7.58 11.56 11.43
CA ALA A 226 -6.19 11.45 11.91
C ALA A 226 -5.56 10.11 11.51
N PRO A 227 -4.21 10.03 11.46
CA PRO A 227 -3.50 8.77 11.25
C PRO A 227 -4.00 7.64 12.15
N LEU A 228 -4.23 6.47 11.54
CA LEU A 228 -4.80 5.33 12.25
C LEU A 228 -3.91 4.92 13.43
N ASP A 229 -4.55 4.85 14.60
CA ASP A 229 -3.95 4.51 15.88
C ASP A 229 -4.88 3.53 16.59
N LEU A 230 -4.44 2.29 16.78
CA LEU A 230 -5.29 1.24 17.32
C LEU A 230 -5.38 1.24 18.85
N ASP A 231 -4.63 2.11 19.52
CA ASP A 231 -4.84 2.41 20.94
C ASP A 231 -5.98 3.41 21.15
N ASN A 232 -6.36 4.16 20.10
CA ASN A 232 -7.58 4.95 20.10
C ASN A 232 -8.80 4.06 19.79
N PRO A 233 -9.77 3.93 20.72
CA PRO A 233 -10.93 3.05 20.53
C PRO A 233 -11.83 3.48 19.37
N ALA A 234 -11.90 4.77 19.05
CA ALA A 234 -12.69 5.27 17.92
C ALA A 234 -12.09 4.83 16.58
N HIS A 235 -10.77 4.82 16.48
CA HIS A 235 -10.04 4.36 15.30
C HIS A 235 -10.15 2.84 15.11
N LEU A 236 -10.00 2.07 16.20
CA LEU A 236 -10.23 0.62 16.17
C LEU A 236 -11.67 0.30 15.73
N ALA A 237 -12.66 1.00 16.29
CA ALA A 237 -14.06 0.82 15.92
C ALA A 237 -14.31 1.17 14.44
N ALA A 238 -13.69 2.23 13.91
CA ALA A 238 -13.79 2.58 12.49
C ALA A 238 -13.22 1.47 11.59
N LEU A 239 -12.06 0.91 11.94
CA LEU A 239 -11.46 -0.21 11.21
C LEU A 239 -12.34 -1.47 11.25
N MET A 240 -12.91 -1.80 12.43
CA MET A 240 -13.82 -2.94 12.58
C MET A 240 -15.09 -2.77 11.74
N ARG A 241 -15.73 -1.59 11.79
CA ARG A 241 -16.91 -1.29 10.95
C ARG A 241 -16.58 -1.39 9.47
N ALA A 242 -15.40 -0.96 9.03
CA ALA A 242 -14.97 -1.10 7.64
C ALA A 242 -14.83 -2.58 7.25
N TYR A 243 -14.24 -3.42 8.10
CA TYR A 243 -14.23 -4.87 7.87
C TYR A 243 -15.63 -5.49 7.86
N GLU A 244 -16.55 -5.07 8.73
CA GLU A 244 -17.95 -5.54 8.69
C GLU A 244 -18.63 -5.14 7.38
N ARG A 245 -18.37 -3.92 6.89
CA ARG A 245 -18.93 -3.39 5.63
C ARG A 245 -18.41 -4.13 4.40
N PHE A 246 -17.16 -4.55 4.39
CA PHE A 246 -16.50 -5.18 3.23
C PHE A 246 -16.09 -6.63 3.53
N PRO A 247 -17.03 -7.57 3.63
CA PRO A 247 -16.76 -8.95 4.04
C PRO A 247 -15.85 -9.71 3.07
N GLU A 248 -15.69 -9.28 1.82
CA GLU A 248 -14.76 -9.89 0.86
C GLU A 248 -13.29 -9.63 1.21
N ILE A 249 -12.97 -8.49 1.84
CA ILE A 249 -11.58 -8.09 2.14
C ILE A 249 -10.90 -9.14 3.02
N GLY A 250 -9.70 -9.53 2.62
CA GLY A 250 -8.88 -10.57 3.25
C GLY A 250 -9.40 -11.99 3.03
N GLY A 251 -10.26 -12.21 2.02
CA GLY A 251 -10.79 -13.52 1.68
C GLY A 251 -11.75 -14.09 2.72
N ARG A 252 -12.41 -13.24 3.51
CA ARG A 252 -13.24 -13.68 4.64
C ARG A 252 -14.60 -14.23 4.23
N SER A 253 -15.08 -13.88 3.04
CA SER A 253 -16.31 -14.43 2.51
C SER A 253 -16.03 -15.80 1.89
N THR A 254 -16.77 -16.81 2.33
CA THR A 254 -16.76 -18.13 1.71
C THR A 254 -17.44 -18.06 0.34
N PRO A 255 -16.95 -18.81 -0.66
CA PRO A 255 -17.68 -19.02 -1.92
C PRO A 255 -19.08 -19.58 -1.71
#